data_AF-A0ABD0JZP3-F1
#
_entry.id   AF-A0ABD0JZP3-F1
#
_cell.length_a   1.000
_cell.length_b   1.000
_cell.length_c   1.000
_cell.angle_alpha   90.00
_cell.angle_beta   90.00
_cell.angle_gamma   90.00
#
_symmetry.space_group_name_H-M   'P 1'
#
loop_
_entity.id
_entity.type
_entity.pdbx_description
1 polymer ?
#
loop_
_entity_poly.entity_id
_entity_poly.type
_entity_poly.pdbx_seq_one_letter_code
_entity_poly.pdbx_strand_id
1 'polypeptide(L)'
;MSASKKVGILVEFNVEDAEFVYPYYRFKEAGYAVVAIGPVKDNVYKGKHGYPMKAEVSIDDIKAEDLSALIIPGGWAPDYWRRDKRFLDLVTGVYQLGKSLAGSSP
;
A
#
# COMPACT_ATOMS: atom_id res chain seq x y z
N MET A 1 -10.00 22.67 -4.89
CA MET A 1 -9.96 21.26 -4.47
C MET A 1 -8.63 21.02 -3.79
N SER A 2 -8.58 20.83 -2.47
CA SER A 2 -7.33 20.43 -1.81
C SER A 2 -7.03 18.99 -2.24
N ALA A 3 -5.87 18.73 -2.84
CA ALA A 3 -5.45 17.38 -3.18
C ALA A 3 -5.40 16.54 -1.88
N SER A 4 -5.99 15.33 -1.91
CA SER A 4 -5.97 14.41 -0.76
C SER A 4 -4.53 14.21 -0.28
N LYS A 5 -4.24 14.40 1.01
CA LYS A 5 -2.90 14.12 1.59
C LYS A 5 -2.69 12.65 1.96
N LYS A 6 -3.53 11.75 1.44
CA LYS A 6 -3.51 10.34 1.83
C LYS A 6 -2.55 9.52 0.96
N VAL A 7 -1.55 8.92 1.57
CA VAL A 7 -0.60 8.00 0.92
C VAL A 7 -1.00 6.57 1.26
N GLY A 8 -1.27 5.76 0.24
CA GLY A 8 -1.53 4.33 0.41
C GLY A 8 -0.23 3.55 0.39
N ILE A 9 -0.13 2.50 1.21
CA ILE A 9 0.94 1.51 1.12
C ILE A 9 0.35 0.10 1.20
N LEU A 10 0.72 -0.75 0.24
CA LEU A 10 0.19 -2.11 0.19
C LEU A 10 0.88 -3.01 1.23
N VAL A 11 0.10 -3.87 1.87
CA VAL A 11 0.58 -4.88 2.82
C VAL A 11 -0.02 -6.24 2.49
N GLU A 12 0.82 -7.28 2.57
CA GLU A 12 0.44 -8.68 2.41
C GLU A 12 1.52 -9.57 3.04
N PHE A 13 1.25 -10.87 3.15
CA PHE A 13 2.22 -11.87 3.59
C PHE A 13 3.52 -11.85 2.75
N ASN A 14 4.67 -11.93 3.42
CA ASN A 14 6.01 -11.87 2.83
C ASN A 14 6.33 -10.60 2.03
N VAL A 15 5.69 -9.48 2.38
CA VAL A 15 6.14 -8.15 1.93
C VAL A 15 7.53 -7.84 2.51
N GLU A 16 8.37 -7.12 1.77
CA GLU A 16 9.70 -6.70 2.26
C GLU A 16 9.56 -5.67 3.38
N ASP A 17 9.95 -6.06 4.59
CA ASP A 17 9.67 -5.35 5.84
C ASP A 17 10.20 -3.91 5.80
N ALA A 18 11.43 -3.71 5.31
CA ALA A 18 12.05 -2.39 5.24
C ALA A 18 11.32 -1.45 4.26
N GLU A 19 10.84 -2.00 3.14
CA GLU A 19 10.12 -1.24 2.11
C GLU A 19 8.68 -0.91 2.50
N PHE A 20 8.13 -1.60 3.50
CA PHE A 20 6.89 -1.17 4.15
C PHE A 20 7.17 -0.16 5.27
N VAL A 21 7.98 -0.56 6.25
CA VAL A 21 8.19 0.16 7.52
C VAL A 21 8.76 1.54 7.26
N TYR A 22 9.82 1.64 6.44
CA TYR A 22 10.48 2.92 6.20
C TYR A 22 9.54 3.98 5.62
N PRO A 23 8.90 3.78 4.45
CA PRO A 23 7.99 4.80 3.93
C PRO A 23 6.76 5.01 4.81
N TYR A 24 6.23 3.96 5.46
CA TYR A 24 5.07 4.10 6.34
C TYR A 24 5.31 5.13 7.44
N TYR A 25 6.45 5.03 8.13
CA TYR A 25 6.80 5.99 9.19
C TYR A 25 7.32 7.32 8.63
N ARG A 26 8.12 7.32 7.55
CA ARG A 26 8.64 8.57 6.96
C ARG A 26 7.55 9.50 6.43
N PHE A 27 6.53 8.97 5.76
CA PHE A 27 5.42 9.80 5.30
C PHE A 27 4.56 10.30 6.47
N LYS A 28 4.39 9.50 7.54
CA LYS A 28 3.72 9.96 8.77
C LYS A 28 4.49 11.10 9.44
N GLU A 29 5.81 10.97 9.58
CA GLU A 29 6.70 12.02 10.11
C GLU A 29 6.64 13.30 9.28
N ALA A 30 6.51 13.18 7.96
CA ALA A 30 6.34 14.31 7.05
C ALA A 30 4.91 14.91 7.05
N GLY A 31 4.00 14.42 7.91
CA GLY A 31 2.66 14.97 8.09
C GLY A 31 1.61 14.49 7.07
N TYR A 32 1.89 13.41 6.35
CA TYR A 32 0.91 12.78 5.45
C TYR A 32 0.00 11.81 6.22
N ALA A 33 -1.24 11.66 5.75
CA ALA A 33 -2.12 10.62 6.22
C ALA A 33 -1.75 9.31 5.51
N VAL A 34 -1.01 8.43 6.17
CA VAL A 34 -0.61 7.14 5.57
C VAL A 34 -1.62 6.06 5.95
N VAL A 35 -2.02 5.25 4.97
CA VAL A 35 -2.92 4.11 5.18
C VAL A 35 -2.30 2.80 4.68
N ALA A 36 -2.23 1.80 5.54
CA ALA A 36 -1.87 0.43 5.19
C ALA A 36 -3.08 -0.30 4.58
N ILE A 37 -2.94 -0.73 3.32
CA ILE A 37 -4.01 -1.36 2.53
C ILE A 37 -3.70 -2.84 2.37
N GLY A 38 -4.54 -3.71 2.94
CA GLY A 38 -4.42 -5.16 2.80
C GLY A 38 -5.72 -5.80 2.35
N PRO A 39 -5.76 -7.12 2.10
CA PRO A 39 -6.99 -7.81 1.72
C PRO A 39 -8.10 -7.68 2.75
N VAL A 40 -7.76 -7.82 4.04
CA VAL A 40 -8.71 -7.80 5.15
C VAL A 40 -8.27 -6.75 6.15
N LYS A 41 -9.20 -5.84 6.48
CA LYS A 41 -8.98 -4.81 7.51
C LYS A 41 -8.68 -5.45 8.87
N ASP A 42 -7.79 -4.81 9.63
CA ASP A 42 -7.32 -5.21 10.95
C ASP A 42 -6.59 -6.56 11.01
N ASN A 43 -6.42 -7.25 9.87
CA ASN A 43 -5.57 -8.42 9.81
C ASN A 43 -4.09 -8.03 9.90
N VAL A 44 -3.29 -8.89 10.55
CA VAL A 44 -1.85 -8.72 10.71
C VAL A 44 -1.13 -9.64 9.72
N TYR A 45 -0.42 -9.03 8.79
CA TYR A 45 0.42 -9.70 7.82
C TYR A 45 1.86 -9.72 8.32
N LYS A 46 2.52 -10.87 8.22
CA LYS A 46 3.94 -11.00 8.54
C LYS A 46 4.76 -10.69 7.31
N GLY A 47 5.72 -9.78 7.45
CA GLY A 47 6.73 -9.51 6.46
C GLY A 47 7.65 -10.71 6.24
N LYS A 48 8.49 -10.61 5.22
CA LYS A 48 9.48 -11.64 4.85
C LYS A 48 10.44 -11.96 6.00
N HIS A 49 10.72 -10.98 6.86
CA HIS A 49 11.55 -11.11 8.05
C HIS A 49 10.74 -11.26 9.35
N GLY A 50 9.43 -11.47 9.23
CA GLY A 50 8.52 -11.76 10.33
C GLY A 50 7.96 -10.54 11.05
N TYR A 51 8.25 -9.31 10.60
CA TYR A 51 7.70 -8.11 11.22
C TYR A 51 6.17 -8.07 11.03
N PRO A 52 5.38 -7.82 12.10
CA PRO A 52 3.93 -7.77 12.00
C PRO A 52 3.47 -6.40 11.48
N MET A 53 2.69 -6.39 10.40
CA MET A 53 2.11 -5.19 9.82
C MET A 53 0.60 -5.34 9.73
N LYS A 54 -0.15 -4.43 10.37
CA LYS A 54 -1.60 -4.46 10.38
C LYS A 54 -2.17 -3.67 9.21
N ALA A 55 -3.07 -4.27 8.44
CA ALA A 55 -3.87 -3.54 7.46
C ALA A 55 -4.86 -2.61 8.16
N GLU A 56 -4.82 -1.32 7.85
CA GLU A 56 -5.71 -0.30 8.43
C GLU A 56 -7.04 -0.22 7.65
N VAL A 57 -7.01 -0.58 6.37
CA VAL A 57 -8.19 -0.69 5.50
C VAL A 57 -8.12 -1.95 4.64
N SER A 58 -9.29 -2.47 4.27
CA SER A 58 -9.39 -3.48 3.23
C SER A 58 -9.26 -2.82 1.85
N ILE A 59 -8.73 -3.56 0.88
CA ILE A 59 -8.76 -3.19 -0.54
C ILE A 59 -10.19 -2.92 -1.06
N ASP A 60 -11.22 -3.49 -0.43
CA ASP A 60 -12.62 -3.25 -0.78
C ASP A 60 -13.12 -1.86 -0.34
N ASP A 61 -12.46 -1.24 0.65
CA ASP A 61 -12.89 -0.01 1.32
C ASP A 61 -12.10 1.24 0.89
N ILE A 62 -11.25 1.14 -0.14
CA ILE A 62 -10.37 2.23 -0.59
C ILE A 62 -10.46 2.37 -2.11
N LYS A 63 -10.46 3.61 -2.61
CA LYS A 63 -10.44 3.88 -4.04
C LYS A 63 -9.22 4.69 -4.47
N ALA A 64 -8.90 4.63 -5.75
CA ALA A 64 -7.78 5.37 -6.32
C ALA A 64 -7.94 6.88 -6.14
N GLU A 65 -9.18 7.39 -6.12
CA GLU A 65 -9.52 8.80 -5.92
C GLU A 65 -9.12 9.30 -4.53
N ASP A 66 -9.14 8.43 -3.52
CA ASP A 66 -8.84 8.76 -2.13
C ASP A 66 -7.35 9.03 -1.88
N LEU A 67 -6.49 8.53 -2.76
CA LEU A 67 -5.04 8.55 -2.59
C LEU A 67 -4.39 9.71 -3.34
N SER A 68 -3.26 10.24 -2.88
CA SER A 68 -2.35 11.09 -3.67
C SER A 68 -1.13 10.33 -4.18
N ALA A 69 -0.76 9.27 -3.48
CA ALA A 69 0.28 8.35 -3.90
C ALA A 69 -0.04 6.93 -3.42
N LEU A 70 0.51 5.94 -4.13
CA LEU A 70 0.46 4.54 -3.72
C LEU A 70 1.87 3.93 -3.78
N ILE A 71 2.25 3.29 -2.68
CA ILE A 71 3.52 2.58 -2.50
C ILE A 71 3.25 1.09 -2.61
N ILE A 72 4.05 0.43 -3.42
CA ILE A 72 3.96 -1.01 -3.73
C ILE A 72 5.29 -1.63 -3.27
N PRO A 73 5.40 -2.07 -2.01
CA PRO A 73 6.62 -2.72 -1.54
C PRO A 73 6.85 -4.06 -2.25
N GLY A 74 8.10 -4.49 -2.30
CA GLY A 74 8.54 -5.74 -2.92
C GLY A 74 8.43 -6.94 -1.97
N GLY A 75 9.34 -7.89 -2.15
CA GLY A 75 9.29 -9.20 -1.50
C GLY A 75 8.46 -10.19 -2.33
N TRP A 76 7.78 -11.13 -1.66
CA TRP A 76 6.90 -12.11 -2.32
C TRP A 76 5.42 -11.66 -2.34
N ALA A 77 5.11 -10.56 -1.64
CA ALA A 77 3.79 -9.94 -1.64
C ALA A 77 3.23 -9.61 -3.05
N PRO A 78 4.03 -9.13 -4.03
CA PRO A 78 3.54 -8.82 -5.36
C PRO A 78 2.84 -9.99 -6.08
N ASP A 79 3.21 -11.25 -5.79
CA ASP A 79 2.55 -12.42 -6.40
C ASP A 79 1.12 -12.62 -5.90
N TYR A 80 0.79 -12.17 -4.69
CA TYR A 80 -0.58 -12.17 -4.20
C TYR A 80 -1.39 -11.06 -4.87
N TRP A 81 -0.86 -9.84 -4.93
CA TRP A 81 -1.57 -8.70 -5.56
C TRP A 81 -1.80 -8.90 -7.05
N ARG A 82 -0.85 -9.51 -7.78
CA ARG A 82 -1.03 -9.81 -9.22
C ARG A 82 -2.16 -10.78 -9.51
N ARG A 83 -2.55 -11.62 -8.54
CA ARG A 83 -3.66 -12.58 -8.66
C ARG A 83 -4.98 -12.02 -8.14
N ASP A 84 -4.95 -10.88 -7.46
CA ASP A 84 -6.13 -10.21 -6.93
C ASP A 84 -6.45 -8.97 -7.77
N LYS A 85 -7.50 -9.08 -8.58
CA LYS A 85 -7.93 -8.02 -9.49
C LYS A 85 -8.17 -6.69 -8.78
N ARG A 86 -8.58 -6.70 -7.51
CA ARG A 86 -8.86 -5.48 -6.73
C ARG A 86 -7.61 -4.61 -6.55
N PHE A 87 -6.46 -5.25 -6.31
CA PHE A 87 -5.17 -4.54 -6.20
C PHE A 87 -4.70 -4.05 -7.57
N LEU A 88 -4.86 -4.86 -8.63
CA LEU A 88 -4.55 -4.43 -10.00
C LEU A 88 -5.38 -3.22 -10.42
N ASP A 89 -6.67 -3.22 -10.08
CA ASP A 89 -7.60 -2.13 -10.37
C ASP A 89 -7.22 -0.86 -9.59
N LEU A 90 -6.84 -0.99 -8.32
CA LEU A 90 -6.36 0.15 -7.52
C LEU A 90 -5.09 0.76 -8.11
N VAL A 91 -4.06 -0.06 -8.40
CA VAL A 91 -2.80 0.40 -8.99
C VAL A 91 -3.04 1.07 -10.34
N THR A 92 -3.86 0.44 -11.18
CA THR A 92 -4.25 0.98 -12.50
C THR A 92 -5.00 2.30 -12.38
N GLY A 93 -5.94 2.40 -11.43
CA GLY A 93 -6.68 3.62 -11.18
C GLY A 93 -5.78 4.78 -10.72
N VAL A 94 -4.83 4.51 -9.82
CA VAL A 94 -3.86 5.52 -9.37
C VAL A 94 -2.99 6.00 -10.54
N TYR A 95 -2.52 5.07 -11.39
CA TYR A 95 -1.76 5.40 -12.60
C TYR A 95 -2.57 6.28 -13.58
N GLN A 96 -3.81 5.89 -13.88
CA GLN A 96 -4.67 6.60 -14.83
C GLN A 96 -5.04 8.01 -14.35
N LEU A 97 -5.12 8.23 -13.05
CA LEU A 97 -5.36 9.54 -12.45
C LEU A 97 -4.10 10.43 -12.43
N GLY A 98 -2.97 9.97 -12.95
CA GLY A 98 -1.70 10.72 -12.98
C GLY A 98 -1.09 10.93 -11.59
N LYS A 99 -1.45 10.08 -10.63
CA LYS A 99 -0.97 10.15 -9.24
C LYS A 99 0.34 9.39 -9.09
N SER A 100 1.09 9.69 -8.02
CA SER A 100 2.42 9.10 -7.82
C SER A 100 2.33 7.60 -7.49
N LEU A 101 3.09 6.80 -8.24
CA LEU A 101 3.33 5.40 -7.94
C LEU A 101 4.80 5.19 -7.61
N ALA A 102 5.07 4.52 -6.50
CA ALA A 102 6.41 4.10 -6.13
C ALA A 102 6.40 2.59 -5.89
N GLY A 103 7.20 1.86 -6.66
CA GLY A 103 7.42 0.43 -6.45
C GLY A 103 8.90 0.12 -6.50
N SER A 104 9.33 -0.81 -5.67
CA SER A 104 10.62 -1.48 -5.85
C SER A 104 10.44 -2.51 -6.97
N SER A 105 11.34 -2.47 -7.96
CA SER A 105 11.44 -3.56 -8.95
C SER A 105 11.88 -4.84 -8.23
N PRO A 106 11.45 -6.04 -8.69
CA PRO A 106 12.19 -7.27 -8.37
C PRO A 106 13.65 -7.17 -8.82
#